data_AF-A0A9X3E476-F1
#
_entry.id   AF-A0A9X3E476-F1
#
_cell.length_a   1.000
_cell.length_b   1.000
_cell.length_c   1.000
_cell.angle_alpha   90.00
_cell.angle_beta   90.00
_cell.angle_gamma   90.00
#
_symmetry.space_group_name_H-M   'P 1'
#
loop_
_entity.id
_entity.type
_entity.pdbx_description
1 polymer ?
#
loop_
_entity_poly.entity_id
_entity_poly.type
_entity_poly.pdbx_seq_one_letter_code
_entity_poly.pdbx_strand_id
1 'polypeptide(L)'
;MAEGSENRVTATPAAQKLLDEIIADHGPVLFHQSGGCCDGSSPMCYPRGDFLIGDRDVLLGTIGDTPFYIGAAQYEVWKHTELTIDAIDGRGGMFSLDNGRERRFLVRSDICAVD
;
A
#
# COMPACT_ATOMS: atom_id res chain seq x y z
N MET A 1 -26.39 -5.89 3.05
CA MET A 1 -25.14 -6.22 3.76
C MET A 1 -24.22 -6.78 2.69
N ALA A 2 -23.13 -6.08 2.35
CA ALA A 2 -22.29 -6.49 1.23
C ALA A 2 -21.53 -7.75 1.62
N GLU A 3 -21.87 -8.86 0.96
CA GLU A 3 -21.19 -10.14 1.08
C GLU A 3 -19.76 -10.00 0.51
N GLY A 4 -18.76 -10.28 1.36
CA GLY A 4 -17.43 -10.76 0.96
C GLY A 4 -16.61 -9.92 -0.02
N SER A 5 -16.34 -8.65 0.27
CA SER A 5 -15.14 -8.00 -0.28
C SER A 5 -13.98 -8.34 0.65
N GLU A 6 -13.29 -9.45 0.41
CA GLU A 6 -12.13 -9.87 1.21
C GLU A 6 -11.13 -8.70 1.31
N ASN A 7 -11.03 -8.08 2.48
CA ASN A 7 -10.00 -7.09 2.74
C ASN A 7 -8.66 -7.84 2.78
N ARG A 8 -7.90 -7.78 1.69
CA ARG A 8 -6.66 -8.53 1.52
C ARG A 8 -5.42 -7.74 1.92
N VAL A 9 -5.61 -6.62 2.62
CA VAL A 9 -4.51 -5.74 3.02
C VAL A 9 -4.58 -5.50 4.53
N THR A 10 -3.49 -5.80 5.20
CA THR A 10 -3.29 -5.52 6.63
C THR A 10 -2.05 -4.65 6.83
N ALA A 11 -1.85 -4.14 8.04
CA ALA A 11 -0.68 -3.35 8.38
C ALA A 11 -0.03 -3.84 9.68
N THR A 12 1.29 -3.82 9.75
CA THR A 12 2.02 -4.01 11.00
C THR A 12 1.83 -2.80 11.92
N PRO A 13 2.09 -2.92 13.23
CA PRO A 13 2.07 -1.77 14.14
C PRO A 13 3.02 -0.64 13.72
N ALA A 14 4.16 -0.98 13.11
CA ALA A 14 5.11 0.00 12.61
C ALA A 14 4.54 0.77 11.41
N ALA A 15 3.90 0.07 10.47
CA ALA A 15 3.21 0.69 9.35
C ALA A 15 2.03 1.55 9.81
N GLN A 16 1.22 1.07 10.75
CA GLN A 16 0.09 1.84 11.29
C GLN A 16 0.58 3.15 11.92
N LYS A 17 1.65 3.09 12.73
CA LYS A 17 2.23 4.29 13.34
C LYS A 17 2.70 5.31 12.29
N LEU A 18 3.43 4.87 11.27
CA LEU A 18 3.89 5.75 10.20
C LEU A 18 2.72 6.34 9.40
N LEU A 19 1.69 5.53 9.15
CA LEU A 19 0.47 5.95 8.47
C LEU A 19 -0.29 7.01 9.28
N ASP A 20 -0.44 6.83 10.59
CA ASP A 20 -1.12 7.79 11.47
C ASP A 20 -0.37 9.13 11.51
N GLU A 21 0.96 9.11 11.57
CA GLU A 21 1.79 10.32 11.49
C GLU A 21 1.59 11.07 10.16
N ILE A 22 1.56 10.34 9.04
CA ILE A 22 1.31 10.92 7.72
C ILE A 22 -0.10 11.51 7.64
N ILE A 23 -1.11 10.80 8.14
CA ILE A 23 -2.51 11.25 8.14
C ILE A 23 -2.68 12.51 9.01
N ALA A 24 -1.99 12.58 10.14
CA ALA A 24 -2.02 13.77 11.00
C ALA A 24 -1.48 15.01 10.27
N ASP A 25 -0.45 14.85 9.44
CA ASP A 25 0.20 15.95 8.73
C ASP A 25 -0.51 16.33 7.41
N HIS A 26 -1.09 15.34 6.70
CA HIS A 26 -1.57 15.50 5.33
C HIS A 26 -3.08 15.25 5.14
N GLY A 27 -3.78 14.80 6.19
CA GLY A 27 -5.18 14.38 6.10
C GLY A 27 -5.33 12.99 5.45
N PRO A 28 -6.52 12.67 4.88
CA PRO A 28 -6.78 11.36 4.30
C PRO A 28 -5.80 11.01 3.17
N VAL A 29 -5.25 9.81 3.22
CA VAL A 29 -4.29 9.28 2.22
C VAL A 29 -4.82 8.02 1.54
N LEU A 30 -4.09 7.55 0.54
CA LEU A 30 -4.27 6.26 -0.11
C LEU A 30 -2.92 5.62 -0.41
N PHE A 31 -2.92 4.31 -0.59
CA PHE A 31 -1.80 3.58 -1.14
C PHE A 31 -2.03 3.23 -2.60
N HIS A 32 -0.97 3.29 -3.41
CA HIS A 32 -0.98 2.81 -4.79
C HIS A 32 0.27 1.99 -5.09
N GLN A 33 0.04 0.82 -5.67
CA GLN A 33 1.06 -0.12 -6.12
C GLN A 33 1.03 -0.19 -7.66
N SER A 34 1.94 0.52 -8.31
CA SER A 34 2.14 0.40 -9.76
C SER A 34 3.10 -0.75 -10.08
N GLY A 35 2.71 -1.66 -10.99
CA GLY A 35 3.50 -2.85 -11.39
C GLY A 35 4.75 -2.54 -12.23
N GLY A 36 5.56 -1.55 -11.84
CA GLY A 36 6.69 -1.02 -12.60
C GLY A 36 8.04 -1.70 -12.33
N CYS A 37 8.65 -2.17 -13.42
CA CYS A 37 9.98 -2.72 -13.79
C CYS A 37 11.22 -2.77 -12.85
N CYS A 38 11.17 -2.50 -11.55
CA CYS A 38 12.29 -2.83 -10.66
C CYS A 38 11.77 -3.41 -9.33
N ASP A 39 11.83 -4.73 -9.23
CA ASP A 39 11.93 -5.49 -7.98
C ASP A 39 10.76 -5.42 -6.99
N GLY A 40 9.51 -5.30 -7.45
CA GLY A 40 8.35 -5.30 -6.54
C GLY A 40 8.30 -4.03 -5.70
N SER A 41 8.24 -2.89 -6.39
CA SER A 41 8.22 -1.51 -5.86
C SER A 41 7.48 -1.37 -4.53
N SER A 42 8.09 -0.70 -3.56
CA SER A 42 7.42 -0.30 -2.31
C SER A 42 6.05 0.34 -2.59
N PRO A 43 5.04 0.09 -1.74
CA PRO A 43 3.74 0.71 -1.88
C PRO A 43 3.90 2.21 -1.65
N MET A 44 3.35 3.02 -2.55
CA MET A 44 3.47 4.48 -2.48
C MET A 44 2.25 5.06 -1.77
N CYS A 45 2.48 5.97 -0.82
CA CYS A 45 1.45 6.67 -0.05
C CYS A 45 1.24 8.08 -0.60
N TYR A 46 0.02 8.42 -0.96
CA TYR A 46 -0.37 9.69 -1.59
C TYR A 46 -1.55 10.34 -0.88
N PRO A 47 -1.70 11.68 -0.92
CA PRO A 47 -2.93 12.34 -0.47
C PRO A 47 -4.13 11.85 -1.28
N ARG A 48 -5.24 11.52 -0.61
CA ARG A 48 -6.43 10.94 -1.25
C ARG A 48 -7.12 11.91 -2.24
N GLY A 49 -6.95 13.21 -2.05
CA GLY A 49 -7.54 14.24 -2.92
C GLY A 49 -6.77 14.50 -4.22
N ASP A 50 -5.48 14.16 -4.26
CA ASP A 50 -4.58 14.60 -5.34
C ASP A 50 -4.17 13.46 -6.30
N PHE A 51 -4.41 12.21 -5.90
CA PHE A 51 -4.05 11.05 -6.72
C PHE A 51 -5.21 10.63 -7.62
N LEU A 52 -5.00 10.70 -8.94
CA LEU A 52 -5.95 10.20 -9.93
C LEU A 52 -5.82 8.67 -10.04
N ILE A 53 -6.83 7.97 -9.52
CA ILE A 53 -7.00 6.53 -9.72
C ILE A 53 -7.38 6.31 -11.18
N GLY A 54 -6.57 5.55 -11.92
CA GLY A 54 -6.85 5.24 -13.31
C GLY A 54 -7.94 4.16 -13.45
N ASP A 55 -8.60 4.08 -14.60
CA ASP A 55 -9.66 3.09 -14.88
C ASP A 55 -9.24 1.62 -14.71
N ARG A 56 -7.93 1.37 -14.63
CA ARG A 56 -7.34 0.03 -14.48
C ARG A 56 -6.81 -0.23 -13.08
N ASP A 57 -6.99 0.68 -12.14
CA ASP A 57 -6.59 0.46 -10.75
C ASP A 57 -7.71 -0.28 -10.01
N VAL A 58 -7.34 -1.34 -9.29
CA VAL A 58 -8.26 -2.19 -8.54
C VAL A 58 -8.08 -1.91 -7.05
N LEU A 59 -9.18 -1.68 -6.33
CA LEU A 59 -9.17 -1.61 -4.88
C LEU A 59 -8.92 -3.01 -4.32
N LEU A 60 -7.79 -3.19 -3.65
CA LEU A 60 -7.41 -4.47 -3.05
C LEU A 60 -7.93 -4.63 -1.62
N GLY A 61 -8.08 -3.52 -0.90
CA GLY A 61 -8.49 -3.50 0.49
C GLY A 61 -8.30 -2.15 1.14
N THR A 62 -8.44 -2.11 2.46
CA THR A 62 -8.33 -0.90 3.27
C THR A 62 -7.59 -1.17 4.58
N ILE A 63 -6.65 -0.29 4.94
CA ILE A 63 -6.03 -0.24 6.28
C ILE A 63 -6.74 0.87 7.06
N GLY A 64 -7.68 0.48 7.94
CA GLY A 64 -8.64 1.42 8.50
C GLY A 64 -9.45 2.07 7.36
N ASP A 65 -9.43 3.41 7.29
CA ASP A 65 -10.09 4.18 6.21
C ASP A 65 -9.19 4.46 5.00
N THR A 66 -7.95 3.96 5.01
CA THR A 66 -6.96 4.20 3.96
C THR A 66 -7.07 3.13 2.86
N PRO A 67 -7.53 3.47 1.64
CA PRO A 67 -7.67 2.50 0.57
C PRO A 67 -6.32 2.14 -0.06
N PHE A 68 -6.19 0.88 -0.47
CA PHE A 68 -5.01 0.35 -1.16
C PHE A 68 -5.39 -0.07 -2.59
N TYR A 69 -4.81 0.61 -3.57
CA TYR A 69 -5.02 0.34 -4.99
C TYR A 69 -3.82 -0.36 -5.62
N ILE A 70 -4.09 -1.24 -6.57
CA ILE A 70 -3.08 -1.96 -7.34
C ILE A 70 -3.45 -1.94 -8.83
N GLY A 71 -2.47 -1.74 -9.71
CA GLY A 71 -2.73 -1.75 -11.15
C GLY A 71 -3.22 -3.11 -11.65
N ALA A 72 -4.16 -3.15 -12.60
CA ALA A 72 -4.81 -4.38 -13.09
C ALA A 72 -3.85 -5.51 -13.51
N ALA A 73 -2.73 -5.17 -14.16
CA ALA A 73 -1.74 -6.17 -14.57
C ALA A 73 -1.10 -6.88 -13.37
N GLN A 74 -0.90 -6.16 -12.26
CA GLN A 74 -0.36 -6.71 -11.02
C GLN A 74 -1.47 -7.40 -10.20
N TYR A 75 -2.71 -6.89 -10.28
CA TYR A 75 -3.86 -7.54 -9.66
C TYR A 75 -4.05 -8.96 -10.15
N GLU A 76 -3.88 -9.25 -11.44
CA GLU A 76 -4.02 -10.62 -11.96
C GLU A 76 -3.03 -11.62 -11.32
N VAL A 77 -1.88 -11.13 -10.86
CA VAL A 77 -0.86 -11.94 -10.18
C VAL A 77 -1.12 -12.03 -8.68
N TRP A 78 -1.70 -10.99 -8.06
CA TRP A 78 -1.77 -10.81 -6.59
C TRP A 78 -3.18 -10.86 -6.00
N LYS A 79 -4.23 -10.96 -6.82
CA LYS A 79 -5.53 -11.50 -6.38
C LYS A 79 -5.22 -12.86 -5.76
N HIS A 80 -5.83 -13.36 -4.70
CA HIS A 80 -5.38 -14.56 -3.96
C HIS A 80 -4.18 -14.38 -3.01
N THR A 81 -3.46 -13.26 -3.02
CA THR A 81 -2.42 -12.98 -2.03
C THR A 81 -2.93 -12.01 -0.97
N GLU A 82 -2.71 -12.32 0.31
CA GLU A 82 -2.86 -11.36 1.39
C GLU A 82 -1.58 -10.53 1.51
N LEU A 83 -1.73 -9.21 1.53
CA LEU A 83 -0.62 -8.28 1.67
C LEU A 83 -0.58 -7.73 3.08
N THR A 84 0.61 -7.74 3.67
CA THR A 84 0.89 -7.04 4.92
C THR A 84 1.79 -5.85 4.62
N ILE A 85 1.31 -4.65 4.90
CA ILE A 85 2.11 -3.43 4.79
C ILE A 85 2.92 -3.25 6.06
N ASP A 86 4.24 -3.13 5.91
CA ASP A 86 5.19 -2.90 7.00
C ASP A 86 5.90 -1.55 6.82
N ALA A 87 6.54 -1.07 7.88
CA ALA A 87 7.42 0.10 7.82
C ALA A 87 8.79 -0.27 8.38
N ILE A 88 9.83 0.01 7.59
CA ILE A 88 11.23 -0.27 7.93
C ILE A 88 12.05 1.01 7.81
N ASP A 89 13.20 1.05 8.48
CA ASP A 89 14.16 2.14 8.32
C ASP A 89 14.63 2.23 6.88
N GLY A 90 14.67 3.45 6.34
CA GLY A 90 15.08 3.68 4.97
C GLY A 90 14.40 4.89 4.34
N ARG A 91 14.89 5.24 3.15
CA ARG A 91 14.32 6.35 2.39
C ARG A 91 13.10 5.90 1.61
N GLY A 92 12.00 6.62 1.79
CA GLY A 92 10.78 6.46 1.00
C GLY A 92 10.97 6.76 -0.49
N GLY A 93 10.01 6.32 -1.31
CA GLY A 93 9.99 6.66 -2.73
C GLY A 93 9.88 8.17 -2.93
N MET A 94 10.55 8.73 -3.93
CA MET A 94 10.66 10.19 -4.13
C MET A 94 9.31 10.94 -4.08
N PHE A 95 8.23 10.31 -4.54
CA PHE A 95 6.88 10.88 -4.60
C PHE A 95 5.95 10.40 -3.48
N SER A 96 6.44 9.58 -2.54
CA SER A 96 5.66 9.02 -1.45
C SER A 96 5.73 9.91 -0.21
N LEU A 97 4.64 9.99 0.56
CA LEU A 97 4.58 10.80 1.79
C LEU A 97 5.47 10.28 2.94
N ASP A 98 6.01 9.07 2.84
CA ASP A 98 7.05 8.55 3.75
C ASP A 98 8.47 9.05 3.41
N ASN A 99 8.66 9.71 2.26
CA ASN A 99 9.95 10.32 1.93
C ASN A 99 10.31 11.44 2.93
N GLY A 100 11.53 11.41 3.45
CA GLY A 100 12.00 12.36 4.45
C GLY A 100 11.64 12.00 5.90
N ARG A 101 10.99 10.86 6.15
CA ARG A 101 10.63 10.38 7.51
C ARG A 101 11.58 9.30 8.06
N GLU A 102 12.67 9.03 7.33
CA GLU A 102 13.69 8.00 7.62
C GLU A 102 13.14 6.57 7.76
N ARG A 103 11.85 6.39 7.43
CA ARG A 103 11.11 5.14 7.40
C ARG A 103 10.40 5.07 6.07
N ARG A 104 10.28 3.87 5.52
CA ARG A 104 9.56 3.61 4.26
C ARG A 104 8.58 2.46 4.39
N PHE A 105 7.51 2.50 3.61
CA PHE A 105 6.60 1.37 3.53
C PHE A 105 7.19 0.22 2.69
N LEU A 106 6.82 -1.00 3.07
CA LEU A 106 7.21 -2.24 2.43
C LEU A 106 5.99 -3.15 2.33
N VAL A 107 5.73 -3.71 1.14
CA VAL A 107 4.78 -4.83 1.04
C VAL A 107 5.49 -6.10 1.44
N ARG A 108 4.90 -6.84 2.37
CA ARG A 108 5.21 -8.24 2.65
C ARG A 108 4.08 -9.09 2.09
N SER A 109 4.44 -10.13 1.37
CA SER A 109 3.51 -11.13 0.87
C SER A 109 4.01 -12.51 1.29
N ASP A 110 3.16 -13.32 1.91
CA ASP A 110 3.43 -14.73 2.14
C ASP A 110 3.33 -15.49 0.82
N ILE A 111 4.36 -15.38 -0.02
CA ILE A 111 4.55 -16.25 -1.18
C ILE A 111 5.61 -17.25 -0.77
N CYS A 112 5.14 -18.39 -0.24
CA CYS A 112 5.86 -19.64 0.06
C CYS A 112 7.34 -19.51 0.49
N ALA A 113 7.62 -19.91 1.73
CA ALA A 113 8.94 -20.38 2.13
C ALA A 113 9.49 -21.33 1.07
N VAL A 114 10.66 -21.01 0.52
CA VAL A 114 11.45 -21.96 -0.24
C VAL A 114 12.06 -22.90 0.79
N ASP A 115 11.57 -24.14 0.84
CA ASP A 115 12.26 -25.25 1.50
C ASP A 115 13.51 -25.62 0.70
#